data_AF-G2GE10-F1
#
_entry.id   AF-G2GE10-F1
#
_cell.length_a   1.000
_cell.length_b   1.000
_cell.length_c   1.000
_cell.angle_alpha   90.00
_cell.angle_beta   90.00
_cell.angle_gamma   90.00
#
_symmetry.space_group_name_H-M   'P 1'
#
loop_
_entity.id
_entity.type
_entity.pdbx_description
1 polymer ?
#
loop_
_entity_poly.entity_id
_entity_poly.type
_entity_poly.pdbx_seq_one_letter_code
_entity_poly.pdbx_strand_id
1 'polypeptide(L)'
;MTATPPQRKSPSQPRPSAPRGPSRAARALAGTLALAAALPVAAVLALPGAFAGGGTRRWFGGRAESQRAEAQAAKDAAAAAFYELDTAQRDLRISIETITAVDDSPAARRAITGFEALGRRIDEVSHQYIQAVDAHDLDRDDLEAAAAAQARTELTRAKAELERVKRDLDRFEEGLGPLLGKAETRLARLAPAVERARQGLLAASNALDAVRASGLGADDLAARLAALAPELTRLNQGAGQHGVPQTLERAERVAREAGAVRAEAERLPETAAEIDHRLVSLRTRAQALTTRAGQVEPVLSELRRRFTAACWQDLQGVPEGAAEHVRQAEARLAEARAAREEQRWPDATALLSTVRALLNATDESVSAAGDRLGRLNAVQKDPRAEIDRTRFAIRDAQRLAMAGRNTPDPRDARPLDDAVARLERAVGTLEGRHPDYWHFLTETEEVRRAVSGVVARIREERGGGQ
;
A
#
# COMPACT_ATOMS: atom_id res chain seq x y z
N MET A 1 -11.17 51.83 54.55
CA MET A 1 -12.46 51.46 53.94
C MET A 1 -12.22 50.22 53.10
N THR A 2 -12.83 49.14 53.56
CA THR A 2 -12.74 47.76 53.11
C THR A 2 -13.55 47.55 51.84
N ALA A 3 -12.94 46.98 50.79
CA ALA A 3 -13.64 46.51 49.60
C ALA A 3 -13.25 45.06 49.34
N THR A 4 -14.15 44.19 49.77
CA THR A 4 -14.17 42.73 49.66
C THR A 4 -14.26 42.28 48.20
N PRO A 5 -13.49 41.26 47.76
CA PRO A 5 -13.65 40.67 46.43
C PRO A 5 -14.87 39.74 46.37
N PRO A 6 -15.58 39.64 45.22
CA PRO A 6 -16.74 38.78 45.09
C PRO A 6 -16.34 37.30 45.01
N GLN A 7 -16.88 36.51 45.94
CA GLN A 7 -16.86 35.05 45.94
C GLN A 7 -17.50 34.50 44.66
N ARG A 8 -16.74 33.73 43.87
CA ARG A 8 -17.32 32.85 42.85
C ARG A 8 -17.93 31.63 43.54
N LYS A 9 -19.22 31.43 43.30
CA LYS A 9 -20.00 30.25 43.70
C LYS A 9 -19.34 28.98 43.17
N SER A 10 -19.10 28.03 44.07
CA SER A 10 -18.75 26.65 43.76
C SER A 10 -19.75 26.05 42.76
N PRO A 11 -19.30 25.40 41.67
CA PRO A 11 -20.14 24.44 40.99
C PRO A 11 -20.25 23.20 41.88
N SER A 12 -21.48 22.91 42.28
CA SER A 12 -21.96 21.64 42.83
C SER A 12 -21.35 20.45 42.09
N GLN A 13 -20.44 19.73 42.74
CA GLN A 13 -19.99 18.43 42.28
C GLN A 13 -21.13 17.42 42.37
N PRO A 14 -21.46 16.69 41.28
CA PRO A 14 -22.41 15.60 41.33
C PRO A 14 -21.79 14.38 42.03
N ARG A 15 -22.61 13.74 42.86
CA ARG A 15 -22.32 12.53 43.64
C ARG A 15 -21.78 11.38 42.75
N PRO A 16 -20.84 10.55 43.26
CA PRO A 16 -20.39 9.37 42.55
C PRO A 16 -21.54 8.37 42.41
N SER A 17 -21.93 8.13 41.17
CA SER A 17 -22.93 7.11 40.82
C SER A 17 -22.27 5.75 40.94
N ALA A 18 -22.82 4.89 41.80
CA ALA A 18 -22.46 3.49 41.95
C ALA A 18 -22.45 2.75 40.59
N PRO A 19 -21.60 1.72 40.41
CA PRO A 19 -21.46 1.02 39.15
C PRO A 19 -22.77 0.29 38.83
N ARG A 20 -23.46 0.74 37.79
CA ARG A 20 -24.54 -0.02 37.16
C ARG A 20 -23.90 -1.21 36.45
N GLY A 21 -24.27 -2.40 36.90
CA GLY A 21 -23.79 -3.66 36.35
C GLY A 21 -24.07 -3.82 34.85
N PRO A 22 -23.35 -4.73 34.19
CA PRO A 22 -23.44 -4.92 32.75
C PRO A 22 -24.87 -5.29 32.34
N SER A 23 -25.40 -4.48 31.43
CA SER A 23 -26.64 -4.71 30.70
C SER A 23 -26.63 -6.08 30.02
N ARG A 24 -27.71 -6.83 30.22
CA ARG A 24 -28.03 -8.09 29.55
C ARG A 24 -28.19 -7.88 28.04
N ALA A 25 -27.08 -7.82 27.32
CA ALA A 25 -27.02 -7.90 25.85
C ALA A 25 -25.66 -8.45 25.36
N ALA A 26 -24.91 -9.12 26.23
CA ALA A 26 -23.61 -9.74 25.95
C ALA A 26 -23.55 -11.15 26.55
N ARG A 27 -24.53 -12.00 26.20
CA ARG A 27 -24.63 -13.37 26.73
C ARG A 27 -25.18 -14.41 25.73
N ALA A 28 -24.85 -14.24 24.47
CA ALA A 28 -24.94 -15.29 23.46
C ALA A 28 -23.71 -15.13 22.55
N LEU A 29 -23.02 -16.23 22.23
CA LEU A 29 -21.73 -16.32 21.51
C LEU A 29 -20.44 -16.44 22.36
N ALA A 30 -20.51 -17.09 23.52
CA ALA A 30 -19.33 -17.68 24.14
C ALA A 30 -19.70 -19.01 24.78
N GLY A 31 -19.63 -20.08 24.01
CA GLY A 31 -19.83 -21.43 24.53
C GLY A 31 -19.95 -22.49 23.46
N THR A 32 -18.83 -22.87 22.84
CA THR A 32 -18.66 -24.16 22.12
C THR A 32 -17.20 -24.50 21.78
N LEU A 33 -16.19 -24.05 22.55
CA LEU A 33 -14.81 -24.49 22.34
C LEU A 33 -14.06 -24.64 23.67
N ALA A 34 -14.35 -25.71 24.41
CA ALA A 34 -13.48 -26.25 25.45
C ALA A 34 -14.00 -27.61 25.96
N LEU A 35 -13.83 -28.69 25.19
CA LEU A 35 -13.81 -30.06 25.72
C LEU A 35 -13.19 -31.01 24.69
N ALA A 36 -11.87 -30.94 24.55
CA ALA A 36 -11.07 -31.94 23.84
C ALA A 36 -9.83 -32.25 24.69
N ALA A 37 -10.00 -33.11 25.69
CA ALA A 37 -8.94 -33.89 26.33
C ALA A 37 -9.55 -34.81 27.39
N ALA A 38 -9.86 -36.05 27.01
CA ALA A 38 -9.76 -37.25 27.86
C ALA A 38 -10.21 -38.49 27.07
N LEU A 39 -9.24 -39.18 26.47
CA LEU A 39 -9.38 -40.60 26.11
C LEU A 39 -9.59 -41.41 27.40
N PRO A 40 -10.36 -42.50 27.32
CA PRO A 40 -9.68 -43.78 27.55
C PRO A 40 -10.05 -44.86 26.54
N VAL A 41 -9.02 -45.64 26.23
CA VAL A 41 -9.03 -46.95 25.60
C VAL A 41 -9.88 -47.91 26.44
N ALA A 42 -10.82 -48.61 25.80
CA ALA A 42 -11.46 -49.81 26.37
C ALA A 42 -11.42 -50.93 25.32
N ALA A 43 -10.49 -51.87 25.56
CA ALA A 43 -10.37 -53.13 24.84
C ALA A 43 -11.48 -54.09 25.29
N VAL A 44 -12.19 -54.70 24.33
CA VAL A 44 -13.15 -55.79 24.58
C VAL A 44 -12.38 -57.10 24.67
N LEU A 45 -12.31 -57.66 25.87
CA LEU A 45 -11.84 -59.03 26.15
C LEU A 45 -13.05 -59.99 26.15
N ALA A 46 -12.86 -61.14 25.50
CA ALA A 46 -13.85 -62.19 25.35
C ALA A 46 -13.72 -63.31 26.40
N LEU A 47 -14.88 -63.81 26.86
CA LEU A 47 -15.23 -65.17 27.40
C LEU A 47 -14.77 -65.55 28.85
N PRO A 48 -15.37 -66.60 29.47
CA PRO A 48 -16.78 -67.02 29.54
C PRO A 48 -17.26 -67.36 30.98
N GLY A 49 -18.56 -67.21 31.27
CA GLY A 49 -19.18 -67.63 32.53
C GLY A 49 -20.15 -68.80 32.32
N ALA A 50 -19.79 -69.98 32.79
CA ALA A 50 -20.64 -71.17 32.82
C ALA A 50 -21.57 -71.11 34.05
N PHE A 51 -22.87 -71.32 33.82
CA PHE A 51 -23.78 -71.88 34.83
C PHE A 51 -24.68 -72.91 34.16
N ALA A 52 -24.74 -74.09 34.78
CA ALA A 52 -25.53 -75.23 34.37
C ALA A 52 -26.79 -75.33 35.25
N GLY A 53 -27.89 -75.77 34.63
CA GLY A 53 -28.92 -76.58 35.31
C GLY A 53 -30.33 -76.02 35.30
N GLY A 54 -31.26 -76.73 34.64
CA GLY A 54 -32.69 -76.60 34.87
C GLY A 54 -33.55 -76.87 33.64
N GLY A 55 -33.91 -78.14 33.40
CA GLY A 55 -34.62 -78.57 32.19
C GLY A 55 -36.11 -78.27 32.17
N THR A 56 -36.67 -78.13 30.96
CA THR A 56 -37.72 -79.00 30.41
C THR A 56 -37.73 -78.87 28.89
N ARG A 57 -38.12 -79.95 28.22
CA ARG A 57 -37.99 -80.19 26.79
C ARG A 57 -38.95 -79.32 25.97
N ARG A 58 -38.44 -78.58 24.98
CA ARG A 58 -39.21 -78.17 23.79
C ARG A 58 -38.40 -78.47 22.52
N TRP A 59 -38.34 -79.76 22.23
CA TRP A 59 -37.83 -80.32 20.98
C TRP A 59 -38.82 -79.90 19.87
N PHE A 60 -38.36 -79.19 18.82
CA PHE A 60 -39.11 -78.66 17.66
C PHE A 60 -39.60 -77.18 17.68
N GLY A 61 -38.89 -76.24 18.35
CA GLY A 61 -39.19 -74.79 18.24
C GLY A 61 -38.00 -73.82 18.05
N GLY A 62 -36.75 -74.23 18.29
CA GLY A 62 -35.62 -73.30 18.45
C GLY A 62 -35.07 -72.60 17.19
N ARG A 63 -35.37 -73.09 15.98
CA ARG A 63 -34.88 -72.47 14.74
C ARG A 63 -35.67 -71.22 14.37
N ALA A 64 -36.99 -71.22 14.59
CA ALA A 64 -37.84 -70.06 14.28
C ALA A 64 -37.56 -68.90 15.24
N GLU A 65 -37.35 -69.20 16.53
CA GLU A 65 -37.03 -68.19 17.56
C GLU A 65 -35.66 -67.54 17.34
N SER A 66 -34.64 -68.32 16.97
CA SER A 66 -33.32 -67.79 16.59
C SER A 66 -33.39 -66.87 15.37
N GLN A 67 -34.20 -67.23 14.37
CA GLN A 67 -34.35 -66.42 13.15
C GLN A 67 -35.10 -65.10 13.40
N ARG A 68 -36.05 -65.09 14.35
CA ARG A 68 -36.72 -63.86 14.80
C ARG A 68 -35.77 -62.93 15.52
N ALA A 69 -34.98 -63.46 16.46
CA ALA A 69 -33.97 -62.67 17.16
C ALA A 69 -32.94 -62.06 16.20
N GLU A 70 -32.49 -62.81 15.19
CA GLU A 70 -31.58 -62.32 14.16
C GLU A 70 -32.23 -61.27 13.23
N ALA A 71 -33.52 -61.41 12.90
CA ALA A 71 -34.26 -60.41 12.13
C ALA A 71 -34.45 -59.10 12.93
N GLN A 72 -34.74 -59.20 14.24
CA GLN A 72 -34.83 -58.04 15.13
C GLN A 72 -33.49 -57.33 15.25
N ALA A 73 -32.39 -58.07 15.44
CA ALA A 73 -31.05 -57.49 15.45
C ALA A 73 -30.71 -56.78 14.12
N ALA A 74 -31.14 -57.33 12.98
CA ALA A 74 -30.99 -56.67 11.68
C ALA A 74 -31.83 -55.38 11.57
N LYS A 75 -33.03 -55.37 12.15
CA LYS A 75 -33.91 -54.18 12.23
C LYS A 75 -33.25 -53.08 13.05
N ASP A 76 -32.76 -53.40 14.25
CA ASP A 76 -32.09 -52.45 15.14
C ASP A 76 -30.81 -51.88 14.50
N ALA A 77 -30.03 -52.74 13.83
CA ALA A 77 -28.83 -52.32 13.12
C ALA A 77 -29.13 -51.43 11.89
N ALA A 78 -30.21 -51.70 11.16
CA ALA A 78 -30.66 -50.86 10.06
C ALA A 78 -31.19 -49.50 10.58
N ALA A 79 -31.92 -49.51 11.70
CA ALA A 79 -32.38 -48.29 12.35
C ALA A 79 -31.21 -47.41 12.81
N ALA A 80 -30.17 -48.00 13.42
CA ALA A 80 -28.95 -47.28 13.78
C ALA A 80 -28.28 -46.63 12.56
N ALA A 81 -28.10 -47.38 11.47
CA ALA A 81 -27.52 -46.86 10.22
C ALA A 81 -28.36 -45.72 9.61
N PHE A 82 -29.69 -45.80 9.70
CA PHE A 82 -30.60 -44.75 9.27
C PHE A 82 -30.42 -43.45 10.09
N TYR A 83 -30.37 -43.57 11.43
CA TYR A 83 -30.15 -42.42 12.32
C TYR A 83 -28.77 -41.76 12.10
N GLU A 84 -27.72 -42.56 11.89
CA GLU A 84 -26.38 -42.05 11.59
C GLU A 84 -26.35 -41.29 10.26
N LEU A 85 -27.03 -41.80 9.23
CA LEU A 85 -27.14 -41.12 7.93
C LEU A 85 -27.90 -39.79 8.02
N ASP A 86 -29.06 -39.76 8.70
CA ASP A 86 -29.85 -38.54 8.90
C ASP A 86 -29.06 -37.48 9.68
N THR A 87 -28.33 -37.90 10.72
CA THR A 87 -27.46 -37.00 11.50
C THR A 87 -26.36 -36.40 10.62
N ALA A 88 -25.63 -37.23 9.88
CA ALA A 88 -24.58 -36.77 8.97
C ALA A 88 -25.13 -35.83 7.87
N GLN A 89 -26.34 -36.10 7.35
CA GLN A 89 -26.98 -35.24 6.36
C GLN A 89 -27.31 -33.85 6.94
N ARG A 90 -27.78 -33.78 8.20
CA ARG A 90 -28.09 -32.52 8.87
C ARG A 90 -26.82 -31.70 9.13
N ASP A 91 -25.74 -32.33 9.58
CA ASP A 91 -24.47 -31.64 9.82
C ASP A 91 -23.88 -31.09 8.51
N LEU A 92 -23.88 -31.90 7.45
CA LEU A 92 -23.42 -31.45 6.13
C LEU A 92 -24.28 -30.32 5.54
N ARG A 93 -25.58 -30.27 5.85
CA ARG A 93 -26.46 -29.18 5.43
C ARG A 93 -25.99 -27.84 5.98
N ILE A 94 -25.57 -27.77 7.25
CA ILE A 94 -25.03 -26.55 7.88
C ILE A 94 -23.77 -26.07 7.13
N SER A 95 -22.90 -27.01 6.76
CA SER A 95 -21.70 -26.73 5.96
C SER A 95 -22.05 -26.15 4.59
N ILE A 96 -23.03 -26.72 3.89
CA ILE A 96 -23.49 -26.23 2.59
C ILE A 96 -24.16 -24.85 2.71
N GLU A 97 -24.97 -24.60 3.74
CA GLU A 97 -25.56 -23.29 4.00
C GLU A 97 -24.50 -22.23 4.26
N THR A 98 -23.46 -22.57 5.01
CA THR A 98 -22.32 -21.68 5.29
C THR A 98 -21.57 -21.32 4.00
N ILE A 99 -21.28 -22.29 3.13
CA ILE A 99 -20.65 -22.04 1.83
C ILE A 99 -21.55 -21.15 0.97
N THR A 100 -22.84 -21.47 0.89
CA THR A 100 -23.82 -20.76 0.05
C THR A 100 -23.98 -19.30 0.47
N ALA A 101 -23.92 -19.01 1.76
CA ALA A 101 -24.04 -17.65 2.28
C ALA A 101 -22.88 -16.73 1.83
N VAL A 102 -21.73 -17.27 1.45
CA VAL A 102 -20.50 -16.48 1.25
C VAL A 102 -19.71 -16.79 -0.02
N ASP A 103 -20.12 -17.76 -0.83
CA ASP A 103 -19.44 -18.12 -2.07
C ASP A 103 -20.42 -18.52 -3.19
N ASP A 104 -20.35 -17.81 -4.32
CA ASP A 104 -21.08 -18.15 -5.56
C ASP A 104 -20.12 -18.61 -6.67
N SER A 105 -18.98 -19.18 -6.27
CA SER A 105 -18.02 -19.72 -7.22
C SER A 105 -18.59 -20.94 -7.95
N PRO A 106 -18.10 -21.28 -9.15
CA PRO A 106 -18.47 -22.53 -9.82
C PRO A 106 -18.22 -23.77 -8.94
N ALA A 107 -17.24 -23.72 -8.04
CA ALA A 107 -16.97 -24.81 -7.09
C ALA A 107 -18.06 -24.91 -6.01
N ALA A 108 -18.50 -23.78 -5.44
CA ALA A 108 -19.60 -23.74 -4.49
C ALA A 108 -20.92 -24.22 -5.13
N ARG A 109 -21.22 -23.78 -6.37
CA ARG A 109 -22.39 -24.26 -7.11
C ARG A 109 -22.35 -25.77 -7.36
N ARG A 110 -21.18 -26.34 -7.69
CA ARG A 110 -21.01 -27.80 -7.80
C ARG A 110 -21.21 -28.51 -6.47
N ALA A 111 -20.76 -27.93 -5.36
CA ALA A 111 -21.02 -28.49 -4.03
C ALA A 111 -22.52 -28.52 -3.72
N ILE A 112 -23.25 -27.44 -4.01
CA ILE A 112 -24.71 -27.39 -3.82
C ILE A 112 -25.40 -28.48 -4.66
N THR A 113 -25.13 -28.55 -5.96
CA THR A 113 -25.72 -29.58 -6.84
C THR A 113 -25.32 -31.01 -6.43
N GLY A 114 -24.08 -31.20 -5.97
CA GLY A 114 -23.60 -32.48 -5.45
C GLY A 114 -24.35 -32.93 -4.20
N PHE A 115 -24.60 -32.00 -3.27
CA PHE A 115 -25.38 -32.25 -2.07
C PHE A 115 -26.85 -32.56 -2.40
N GLU A 116 -27.47 -31.84 -3.35
CA GLU A 116 -28.83 -32.15 -3.82
C GLU A 116 -28.94 -33.55 -4.43
N ALA A 117 -27.92 -33.98 -5.19
CA ALA A 117 -27.87 -35.32 -5.76
C ALA A 117 -27.72 -36.40 -4.69
N LEU A 118 -26.92 -36.15 -3.65
CA LEU A 118 -26.83 -37.03 -2.49
C LEU A 118 -28.15 -37.07 -1.70
N GLY A 119 -28.82 -35.93 -1.53
CA GLY A 119 -30.14 -35.86 -0.90
C GLY A 119 -31.15 -36.79 -1.55
N ARG A 120 -31.27 -36.76 -2.89
CA ARG A 120 -32.15 -37.68 -3.63
C ARG A 120 -31.79 -39.15 -3.42
N ARG A 121 -30.50 -39.48 -3.31
CA ARG A 121 -30.04 -40.85 -3.03
C ARG A 121 -30.36 -41.27 -1.61
N ILE A 122 -30.24 -40.36 -0.64
CA ILE A 122 -30.62 -40.57 0.76
C ILE A 122 -32.13 -40.86 0.83
N ASP A 123 -32.97 -40.03 0.20
CA ASP A 123 -34.42 -40.22 0.18
C ASP A 123 -34.81 -41.61 -0.36
N GLU A 124 -34.14 -42.07 -1.42
CA GLU A 124 -34.36 -43.40 -2.00
C GLU A 124 -34.00 -44.53 -1.03
N VAL A 125 -32.82 -44.51 -0.41
CA VAL A 125 -32.42 -45.58 0.53
C VAL A 125 -33.20 -45.53 1.84
N SER A 126 -33.61 -44.34 2.26
CA SER A 126 -34.53 -44.13 3.38
C SER A 126 -35.89 -44.76 3.09
N HIS A 127 -36.41 -44.60 1.87
CA HIS A 127 -37.66 -45.25 1.46
C HIS A 127 -37.54 -46.77 1.43
N GLN A 128 -36.45 -47.32 0.89
CA GLN A 128 -36.19 -48.77 0.89
C GLN A 128 -36.09 -49.36 2.30
N TYR A 129 -35.47 -48.64 3.24
CA TYR A 129 -35.44 -49.02 4.65
C TYR A 129 -36.84 -49.02 5.27
N ILE A 130 -37.62 -47.95 5.08
CA ILE A 130 -38.99 -47.84 5.61
C ILE A 130 -39.85 -48.97 5.05
N GLN A 131 -39.80 -49.24 3.75
CA GLN A 131 -40.51 -50.36 3.12
C GLN A 131 -40.10 -51.71 3.72
N ALA A 132 -38.80 -51.95 3.96
CA ALA A 132 -38.32 -53.19 4.56
C ALA A 132 -38.77 -53.36 6.01
N VAL A 133 -38.91 -52.26 6.76
CA VAL A 133 -39.47 -52.28 8.12
C VAL A 133 -40.98 -52.51 8.12
N ASP A 134 -41.71 -51.88 7.20
CA ASP A 134 -43.17 -51.95 7.11
C ASP A 134 -43.67 -53.28 6.52
N ALA A 135 -42.86 -53.95 5.69
CA ALA A 135 -43.23 -55.21 5.04
C ALA A 135 -43.32 -56.40 6.01
N HIS A 136 -42.65 -56.33 7.17
CA HIS A 136 -42.53 -57.45 8.10
C HIS A 136 -42.90 -57.03 9.54
N ASP A 137 -44.04 -57.53 10.01
CA ASP A 137 -44.43 -57.42 11.42
C ASP A 137 -43.67 -58.47 12.25
N LEU A 138 -42.50 -58.09 12.77
CA LEU A 138 -41.63 -58.95 13.56
C LEU A 138 -42.17 -59.25 14.96
N ASP A 139 -43.18 -58.50 15.42
CA ASP A 139 -43.80 -58.65 16.75
C ASP A 139 -44.94 -59.69 16.75
N ARG A 140 -45.22 -60.29 15.58
CA ARG A 140 -46.29 -61.28 15.40
C ARG A 140 -45.91 -62.66 15.96
N ASP A 141 -46.70 -63.15 16.92
CA ASP A 141 -46.47 -64.42 17.65
C ASP A 141 -46.32 -65.66 16.75
N ASP A 142 -47.04 -65.71 15.62
CA ASP A 142 -47.05 -66.81 14.64
C ASP A 142 -46.14 -66.58 13.41
N LEU A 143 -45.18 -65.64 13.46
CA LEU A 143 -44.29 -65.36 12.32
C LEU A 143 -43.54 -66.61 11.82
N GLU A 144 -43.68 -66.94 10.54
CA GLU A 144 -43.01 -68.08 9.92
C GLU A 144 -41.49 -67.87 9.83
N ALA A 145 -40.72 -68.96 10.00
CA ALA A 145 -39.25 -68.90 9.92
C ALA A 145 -38.72 -68.43 8.55
N ALA A 146 -39.48 -68.67 7.48
CA ALA A 146 -39.15 -68.18 6.14
C ALA A 146 -39.35 -66.65 6.03
N ALA A 147 -40.42 -66.12 6.61
CA ALA A 147 -40.68 -64.68 6.68
C ALA A 147 -39.62 -63.96 7.52
N ALA A 148 -39.23 -64.52 8.68
CA ALA A 148 -38.15 -63.98 9.50
C ALA A 148 -36.79 -63.96 8.77
N ALA A 149 -36.46 -65.01 8.02
CA ALA A 149 -35.23 -65.06 7.21
C ALA A 149 -35.25 -64.06 6.04
N GLN A 150 -36.41 -63.85 5.42
CA GLN A 150 -36.60 -62.84 4.38
C GLN A 150 -36.46 -61.42 4.95
N ALA A 151 -37.13 -61.12 6.07
CA ALA A 151 -37.01 -59.84 6.78
C ALA A 151 -35.55 -59.52 7.13
N ARG A 152 -34.82 -60.50 7.71
CA ARG A 152 -33.38 -60.35 7.99
C ARG A 152 -32.58 -59.98 6.75
N THR A 153 -32.87 -60.62 5.61
CA THR A 153 -32.16 -60.38 4.35
C THR A 153 -32.45 -58.99 3.79
N GLU A 154 -33.71 -58.58 3.77
CA GLU A 154 -34.14 -57.25 3.30
C GLU A 154 -33.60 -56.13 4.19
N LEU A 155 -33.67 -56.27 5.51
CA LEU A 155 -33.13 -55.30 6.48
C LEU A 155 -31.60 -55.21 6.42
N THR A 156 -30.91 -56.34 6.26
CA THR A 156 -29.45 -56.35 6.07
C THR A 156 -29.06 -55.65 4.78
N ARG A 157 -29.84 -55.82 3.71
CA ARG A 157 -29.63 -55.13 2.43
C ARG A 157 -29.88 -53.62 2.58
N ALA A 158 -30.99 -53.22 3.22
CA ALA A 158 -31.29 -51.82 3.48
C ALA A 158 -30.19 -51.14 4.30
N LYS A 159 -29.71 -51.81 5.37
CA LYS A 159 -28.56 -51.36 6.15
C LYS A 159 -27.32 -51.13 5.29
N ALA A 160 -26.96 -52.10 4.44
CA ALA A 160 -25.76 -52.00 3.60
C ALA A 160 -25.83 -50.83 2.61
N GLU A 161 -27.01 -50.55 2.04
CA GLU A 161 -27.21 -49.38 1.17
C GLU A 161 -27.17 -48.06 1.95
N LEU A 162 -27.76 -48.00 3.16
CA LEU A 162 -27.64 -46.83 4.06
C LEU A 162 -26.17 -46.54 4.40
N GLU A 163 -25.39 -47.54 4.81
CA GLU A 163 -23.95 -47.40 5.10
C GLU A 163 -23.13 -47.02 3.85
N ARG A 164 -23.55 -47.46 2.66
CA ARG A 164 -22.91 -47.07 1.39
C ARG A 164 -23.15 -45.61 1.09
N VAL A 165 -24.39 -45.12 1.19
CA VAL A 165 -24.71 -43.71 0.97
C VAL A 165 -24.05 -42.83 2.02
N LYS A 166 -24.00 -43.27 3.29
CA LYS A 166 -23.26 -42.57 4.35
C LYS A 166 -21.78 -42.40 3.99
N ARG A 167 -21.09 -43.45 3.52
CA ARG A 167 -19.68 -43.33 3.07
C ARG A 167 -19.48 -42.37 1.91
N ASP A 168 -20.45 -42.30 0.99
CA ASP A 168 -20.42 -41.32 -0.10
C ASP A 168 -20.63 -39.89 0.43
N LEU A 169 -21.47 -39.73 1.45
CA LEU A 169 -21.70 -38.47 2.16
C LEU A 169 -20.45 -37.99 2.90
N ASP A 170 -19.82 -38.87 3.68
CA ASP A 170 -18.60 -38.58 4.45
C ASP A 170 -17.46 -38.15 3.49
N ARG A 171 -17.27 -38.87 2.37
CA ARG A 171 -16.28 -38.50 1.34
C ARG A 171 -16.58 -37.14 0.70
N PHE A 172 -17.87 -36.85 0.50
CA PHE A 172 -18.28 -35.57 -0.05
C PHE A 172 -17.98 -34.42 0.94
N GLU A 173 -18.27 -34.61 2.22
CA GLU A 173 -17.93 -33.67 3.30
C GLU A 173 -16.42 -33.40 3.37
N GLU A 174 -15.58 -34.44 3.33
CA GLU A 174 -14.11 -34.29 3.29
C GLU A 174 -13.66 -33.39 2.12
N GLY A 175 -14.32 -33.50 0.97
CA GLY A 175 -14.06 -32.68 -0.21
C GLY A 175 -14.45 -31.20 -0.06
N LEU A 176 -15.33 -30.85 0.90
CA LEU A 176 -15.75 -29.47 1.14
C LEU A 176 -14.77 -28.67 1.99
N GLY A 177 -13.84 -29.31 2.70
CA GLY A 177 -12.92 -28.65 3.64
C GLY A 177 -12.27 -27.35 3.12
N PRO A 178 -11.71 -27.31 1.89
CA PRO A 178 -11.14 -26.09 1.33
C PRO A 178 -12.17 -24.97 1.05
N LEU A 179 -13.42 -25.31 0.73
CA LEU A 179 -14.49 -24.32 0.53
C LEU A 179 -14.99 -23.77 1.87
N LEU A 180 -15.17 -24.65 2.87
CA LEU A 180 -15.55 -24.26 4.23
C LEU A 180 -14.50 -23.35 4.86
N GLY A 181 -13.21 -23.71 4.80
CA GLY A 181 -12.15 -22.86 5.36
C GLY A 181 -12.08 -21.48 4.71
N LYS A 182 -12.37 -21.37 3.40
CA LYS A 182 -12.49 -20.07 2.71
C LYS A 182 -13.72 -19.29 3.19
N ALA A 183 -14.85 -19.98 3.36
CA ALA A 183 -16.09 -19.39 3.83
C ALA A 183 -15.93 -18.80 5.25
N GLU A 184 -15.38 -19.59 6.17
CA GLU A 184 -15.05 -19.17 7.54
C GLU A 184 -14.10 -17.99 7.56
N THR A 185 -13.04 -18.02 6.74
CA THR A 185 -12.10 -16.90 6.63
C THR A 185 -12.79 -15.61 6.18
N ARG A 186 -13.73 -15.69 5.22
CA ARG A 186 -14.50 -14.52 4.77
C ARG A 186 -15.42 -14.00 5.88
N LEU A 187 -16.13 -14.89 6.57
CA LEU A 187 -17.00 -14.53 7.69
C LEU A 187 -16.22 -13.87 8.83
N ALA A 188 -15.07 -14.42 9.20
CA ALA A 188 -14.20 -13.87 10.25
C ALA A 188 -13.69 -12.45 9.91
N ARG A 189 -13.52 -12.13 8.62
CA ARG A 189 -13.06 -10.81 8.15
C ARG A 189 -14.16 -9.76 8.06
N LEU A 190 -15.43 -10.17 7.98
CA LEU A 190 -16.56 -9.29 7.69
C LEU A 190 -16.69 -8.15 8.70
N ALA A 191 -16.87 -8.47 9.99
CA ALA A 191 -17.06 -7.47 11.02
C ALA A 191 -15.85 -6.51 11.15
N PRO A 192 -14.59 -7.00 11.20
CA PRO A 192 -13.42 -6.12 11.20
C PRO A 192 -13.32 -5.21 9.97
N ALA A 193 -13.73 -5.68 8.78
CA ALA A 193 -13.70 -4.86 7.57
C ALA A 193 -14.71 -3.71 7.63
N VAL A 194 -15.95 -3.99 8.04
CA VAL A 194 -17.00 -2.98 8.19
C VAL A 194 -16.62 -1.94 9.23
N GLU A 195 -16.05 -2.38 10.36
CA GLU A 195 -15.61 -1.45 11.42
C GLU A 195 -14.47 -0.55 10.96
N ARG A 196 -13.46 -1.10 10.26
CA ARG A 196 -12.39 -0.29 9.65
C ARG A 196 -12.92 0.76 8.68
N ALA A 197 -13.94 0.41 7.87
CA ALA A 197 -14.57 1.36 6.96
C ALA A 197 -15.23 2.54 7.71
N ARG A 198 -15.98 2.24 8.79
CA ARG A 198 -16.61 3.26 9.64
C ARG A 198 -15.59 4.16 10.33
N GLN A 199 -14.54 3.57 10.89
CA GLN A 199 -13.45 4.32 11.50
C GLN A 199 -12.72 5.20 10.49
N GLY A 200 -12.50 4.71 9.27
CA GLY A 200 -11.92 5.48 8.18
C GLY A 200 -12.76 6.71 7.83
N LEU A 201 -14.07 6.55 7.70
CA LEU A 201 -15.00 7.66 7.44
C LEU A 201 -15.00 8.70 8.56
N LEU A 202 -15.04 8.28 9.83
CA LEU A 202 -14.99 9.18 10.97
C LEU A 202 -13.66 9.95 11.02
N ALA A 203 -12.54 9.25 10.81
CA ALA A 203 -11.22 9.87 10.81
C ALA A 203 -11.07 10.89 9.67
N ALA A 204 -11.60 10.57 8.47
CA ALA A 204 -11.62 11.51 7.35
C ALA A 204 -12.48 12.76 7.66
N SER A 205 -13.65 12.58 8.28
CA SER A 205 -14.49 13.70 8.72
C SER A 205 -13.76 14.61 9.70
N ASN A 206 -13.13 14.02 10.73
CA ASN A 206 -12.38 14.78 11.74
C ASN A 206 -11.20 15.53 11.11
N ALA A 207 -10.49 14.93 10.14
CA ALA A 207 -9.41 15.60 9.42
C ALA A 207 -9.93 16.81 8.62
N LEU A 208 -11.08 16.69 7.94
CA LEU A 208 -11.69 17.82 7.23
C LEU A 208 -12.13 18.93 8.19
N ASP A 209 -12.67 18.59 9.35
CA ASP A 209 -13.03 19.59 10.36
C ASP A 209 -11.79 20.30 10.93
N ALA A 210 -10.68 19.59 11.12
CA ALA A 210 -9.41 20.20 11.49
C ALA A 210 -8.88 21.17 10.42
N VAL A 211 -8.96 20.79 9.13
CA VAL A 211 -8.59 21.68 8.01
C VAL A 211 -9.46 22.93 8.00
N ARG A 212 -10.79 22.80 8.15
CA ARG A 212 -11.70 23.95 8.24
C ARG A 212 -11.40 24.84 9.45
N ALA A 213 -11.10 24.25 10.60
CA ALA A 213 -10.73 25.00 11.81
C ALA A 213 -9.44 25.81 11.63
N SER A 214 -8.55 25.39 10.72
CA SER A 214 -7.35 26.14 10.32
C SER A 214 -7.61 27.23 9.26
N GLY A 215 -8.87 27.41 8.83
CA GLY A 215 -9.26 28.39 7.80
C GLY A 215 -8.95 27.95 6.36
N LEU A 216 -8.61 26.68 6.16
CA LEU A 216 -8.34 26.10 4.85
C LEU A 216 -9.62 25.48 4.26
N GLY A 217 -9.76 25.62 2.95
CA GLY A 217 -10.83 25.04 2.15
C GLY A 217 -10.53 23.57 1.84
N ALA A 218 -11.57 22.75 1.87
CA ALA A 218 -11.48 21.33 1.58
C ALA A 218 -12.74 20.80 0.88
N ASP A 219 -13.38 21.64 0.05
CA ASP A 219 -14.70 21.36 -0.51
C ASP A 219 -14.70 20.16 -1.45
N ASP A 220 -13.67 19.99 -2.28
CA ASP A 220 -13.51 18.79 -3.12
C ASP A 220 -13.37 17.52 -2.27
N LEU A 221 -12.51 17.56 -1.24
CA LEU A 221 -12.32 16.44 -0.33
C LEU A 221 -13.60 16.10 0.45
N ALA A 222 -14.34 17.12 0.86
CA ALA A 222 -15.64 16.97 1.52
C ALA A 222 -16.69 16.38 0.58
N ALA A 223 -16.73 16.80 -0.69
CA ALA A 223 -17.62 16.24 -1.70
C ALA A 223 -17.29 14.77 -1.98
N ARG A 224 -16.00 14.41 -2.07
CA ARG A 224 -15.53 13.03 -2.22
C ARG A 224 -15.91 12.16 -1.01
N LEU A 225 -15.76 12.67 0.22
CA LEU A 225 -16.21 11.96 1.41
C LEU A 225 -17.74 11.81 1.44
N ALA A 226 -18.49 12.85 1.06
CA ALA A 226 -19.94 12.81 1.00
C ALA A 226 -20.46 11.79 -0.04
N ALA A 227 -19.74 11.60 -1.15
CA ALA A 227 -20.06 10.57 -2.15
C ALA A 227 -20.01 9.13 -1.60
N LEU A 228 -19.35 8.90 -0.46
CA LEU A 228 -19.33 7.60 0.24
C LEU A 228 -20.56 7.35 1.11
N ALA A 229 -21.44 8.33 1.32
CA ALA A 229 -22.60 8.19 2.20
C ALA A 229 -23.56 7.03 1.80
N PRO A 230 -23.90 6.82 0.50
CA PRO A 230 -24.72 5.68 0.10
C PRO A 230 -24.07 4.33 0.41
N GLU A 231 -22.73 4.26 0.34
CA GLU A 231 -22.00 3.05 0.66
C GLU A 231 -22.03 2.77 2.17
N LEU A 232 -21.94 3.79 3.02
CA LEU A 232 -22.15 3.64 4.47
C LEU A 232 -23.56 3.12 4.78
N THR A 233 -24.60 3.61 4.10
CA THR A 233 -25.97 3.09 4.25
C THR A 233 -26.04 1.59 3.95
N ARG A 234 -25.42 1.14 2.86
CA ARG A 234 -25.36 -0.29 2.49
C ARG A 234 -24.54 -1.12 3.47
N LEU A 235 -23.45 -0.57 4.01
CA LEU A 235 -22.68 -1.23 5.08
C LEU A 235 -23.53 -1.40 6.36
N ASN A 236 -24.38 -0.42 6.68
CA ASN A 236 -25.28 -0.50 7.84
C ASN A 236 -26.44 -1.49 7.64
N GLN A 237 -26.90 -1.66 6.40
CA GLN A 237 -27.86 -2.71 6.03
C GLN A 237 -27.25 -4.12 6.17
N GLY A 238 -25.92 -4.24 6.02
CA GLY A 238 -25.15 -5.43 6.35
C GLY A 238 -25.21 -6.55 5.30
N ALA A 239 -24.45 -7.61 5.57
CA ALA A 239 -24.29 -8.73 4.63
C ALA A 239 -25.54 -9.61 4.46
N GLY A 240 -26.49 -9.58 5.41
CA GLY A 240 -27.75 -10.30 5.26
C GLY A 240 -28.60 -9.80 4.09
N GLN A 241 -28.51 -8.50 3.77
CA GLN A 241 -29.23 -7.91 2.64
C GLN A 241 -28.39 -7.90 1.35
N HIS A 242 -27.07 -7.71 1.46
CA HIS A 242 -26.19 -7.44 0.32
C HIS A 242 -25.25 -8.58 -0.05
N GLY A 243 -25.21 -9.65 0.73
CA GLY A 243 -24.23 -10.73 0.59
C GLY A 243 -22.88 -10.39 1.26
N VAL A 244 -22.20 -11.43 1.76
CA VAL A 244 -20.90 -11.30 2.42
C VAL A 244 -19.82 -10.79 1.45
N PRO A 245 -19.66 -11.31 0.22
CA PRO A 245 -18.63 -10.86 -0.71
C PRO A 245 -18.74 -9.37 -1.06
N GLN A 246 -19.93 -8.91 -1.40
CA GLN A 246 -20.19 -7.53 -1.80
C GLN A 246 -20.03 -6.56 -0.62
N THR A 247 -20.38 -7.00 0.60
CA THR A 247 -20.19 -6.20 1.81
C THR A 247 -18.70 -6.04 2.15
N LEU A 248 -17.91 -7.12 2.01
CA LEU A 248 -16.46 -7.06 2.19
C LEU A 248 -15.80 -6.13 1.19
N GLU A 249 -16.09 -6.28 -0.10
CA GLU A 249 -15.55 -5.44 -1.17
C GLU A 249 -15.88 -3.96 -0.93
N ARG A 250 -17.15 -3.67 -0.58
CA ARG A 250 -17.61 -2.34 -0.24
C ARG A 250 -16.86 -1.76 0.96
N ALA A 251 -16.72 -2.54 2.03
CA ALA A 251 -16.03 -2.08 3.24
C ALA A 251 -14.56 -1.74 2.94
N GLU A 252 -13.88 -2.57 2.16
CA GLU A 252 -12.50 -2.31 1.76
C GLU A 252 -12.38 -1.07 0.86
N ARG A 253 -13.29 -0.89 -0.11
CA ARG A 253 -13.33 0.32 -0.95
C ARG A 253 -13.53 1.58 -0.13
N VAL A 254 -14.55 1.60 0.73
CA VAL A 254 -14.85 2.74 1.62
C VAL A 254 -13.65 3.06 2.52
N ALA A 255 -13.03 2.04 3.13
CA ALA A 255 -11.86 2.24 3.98
C ALA A 255 -10.67 2.86 3.22
N ARG A 256 -10.40 2.41 1.99
CA ARG A 256 -9.34 2.97 1.14
C ARG A 256 -9.63 4.41 0.74
N GLU A 257 -10.84 4.69 0.24
CA GLU A 257 -11.21 6.02 -0.25
C GLU A 257 -11.26 7.05 0.90
N ALA A 258 -11.85 6.69 2.04
CA ALA A 258 -11.82 7.53 3.24
C ALA A 258 -10.39 7.76 3.75
N GLY A 259 -9.54 6.71 3.72
CA GLY A 259 -8.12 6.83 4.05
C GLY A 259 -7.36 7.80 3.14
N ALA A 260 -7.65 7.79 1.83
CA ALA A 260 -7.06 8.72 0.87
C ALA A 260 -7.50 10.17 1.13
N VAL A 261 -8.80 10.40 1.39
CA VAL A 261 -9.33 11.72 1.76
C VAL A 261 -8.66 12.23 3.04
N ARG A 262 -8.53 11.38 4.07
CA ARG A 262 -7.87 11.75 5.33
C ARG A 262 -6.42 12.17 5.09
N ALA A 263 -5.64 11.34 4.40
CA ALA A 263 -4.22 11.61 4.15
C ALA A 263 -4.00 12.88 3.31
N GLU A 264 -4.93 13.19 2.41
CA GLU A 264 -4.87 14.43 1.63
C GLU A 264 -5.24 15.65 2.48
N ALA A 265 -6.28 15.55 3.31
CA ALA A 265 -6.68 16.61 4.25
C ALA A 265 -5.56 16.93 5.25
N GLU A 266 -4.91 15.92 5.82
CA GLU A 266 -3.81 16.09 6.78
C GLU A 266 -2.58 16.80 6.19
N ARG A 267 -2.36 16.71 4.87
CA ARG A 267 -1.24 17.38 4.18
C ARG A 267 -1.50 18.84 3.79
N LEU A 268 -2.76 19.29 3.81
CA LEU A 268 -3.11 20.66 3.41
C LEU A 268 -2.43 21.72 4.30
N PRO A 269 -2.44 21.62 5.64
CA PRO A 269 -1.77 22.59 6.50
C PRO A 269 -0.25 22.66 6.27
N GLU A 270 0.41 21.52 6.08
CA GLU A 270 1.85 21.49 5.75
C GLU A 270 2.13 22.18 4.41
N THR A 271 1.35 21.85 3.38
CA THR A 271 1.49 22.46 2.04
C THR A 271 1.31 23.98 2.10
N ALA A 272 0.32 24.44 2.85
CA ALA A 272 0.05 25.85 3.08
C ALA A 272 1.25 26.54 3.76
N ALA A 273 1.77 25.96 4.85
CA ALA A 273 2.91 26.50 5.58
C ALA A 273 4.20 26.52 4.75
N GLU A 274 4.45 25.50 3.94
CA GLU A 274 5.59 25.47 3.02
C GLU A 274 5.54 26.60 1.99
N ILE A 275 4.37 26.83 1.39
CA ILE A 275 4.16 27.93 0.44
C ILE A 275 4.38 29.27 1.13
N ASP A 276 3.83 29.46 2.33
CA ASP A 276 3.98 30.69 3.12
C ASP A 276 5.46 30.97 3.43
N HIS A 277 6.22 29.94 3.81
CA HIS A 277 7.66 30.07 4.02
C HIS A 277 8.42 30.44 2.75
N ARG A 278 8.10 29.78 1.62
CA ARG A 278 8.74 30.05 0.32
C ARG A 278 8.45 31.46 -0.18
N LEU A 279 7.22 31.95 -0.01
CA LEU A 279 6.82 33.33 -0.35
C LEU A 279 7.70 34.35 0.40
N VAL A 280 7.87 34.18 1.71
CA VAL A 280 8.71 35.06 2.53
C VAL A 280 10.18 34.98 2.10
N SER A 281 10.71 33.77 1.93
CA SER A 281 12.11 33.54 1.56
C SER A 281 12.46 34.14 0.19
N LEU A 282 11.63 33.90 -0.83
CA LEU A 282 11.85 34.41 -2.18
C LEU A 282 11.67 35.93 -2.25
N ARG A 283 10.73 36.50 -1.48
CA ARG A 283 10.61 37.97 -1.37
C ARG A 283 11.88 38.60 -0.81
N THR A 284 12.43 38.05 0.27
CA THR A 284 13.69 38.54 0.84
C THR A 284 14.84 38.41 -0.16
N ARG A 285 14.90 37.31 -0.92
CA ARG A 285 15.89 37.12 -1.98
C ARG A 285 15.75 38.14 -3.10
N ALA A 286 14.51 38.45 -3.52
CA ALA A 286 14.25 39.49 -4.52
C ALA A 286 14.75 40.86 -4.05
N GLN A 287 14.42 41.27 -2.82
CA GLN A 287 14.90 42.53 -2.22
C GLN A 287 16.43 42.62 -2.12
N ALA A 288 17.08 41.53 -1.73
CA ALA A 288 18.53 41.45 -1.69
C ALA A 288 19.14 41.60 -3.10
N LEU A 289 18.53 40.99 -4.11
CA LEU A 289 18.96 41.09 -5.51
C LEU A 289 18.73 42.48 -6.10
N THR A 290 17.64 43.17 -5.77
CA THR A 290 17.45 44.59 -6.14
C THR A 290 18.62 45.44 -5.66
N THR A 291 19.02 45.25 -4.40
CA THR A 291 20.14 45.99 -3.80
C THR A 291 21.46 45.66 -4.48
N ARG A 292 21.71 44.38 -4.77
CA ARG A 292 22.93 43.91 -5.42
C ARG A 292 23.02 44.34 -6.89
N ALA A 293 21.92 44.33 -7.62
CA ALA A 293 21.84 44.81 -8.99
C ALA A 293 22.24 46.30 -9.08
N GLY A 294 21.86 47.11 -8.09
CA GLY A 294 22.31 48.51 -7.99
C GLY A 294 23.83 48.68 -7.84
N GLN A 295 24.56 47.65 -7.42
CA GLN A 295 26.03 47.68 -7.31
C GLN A 295 26.74 47.32 -8.63
N VAL A 296 26.02 46.88 -9.65
CA VAL A 296 26.61 46.52 -10.95
C VAL A 296 27.09 47.76 -11.70
N GLU A 297 26.35 48.87 -11.65
CA GLU A 297 26.70 50.09 -12.40
C GLU A 297 28.06 50.71 -11.95
N PRO A 298 28.39 50.80 -10.65
CA PRO A 298 29.74 51.14 -10.19
C PRO A 298 30.83 50.20 -10.74
N VAL A 299 30.57 48.89 -10.78
CA VAL A 299 31.52 47.90 -11.31
C VAL A 299 31.73 48.09 -12.81
N LEU A 300 30.66 48.29 -13.58
CA LEU A 300 30.73 48.59 -15.01
C LEU A 300 31.44 49.91 -15.29
N SER A 301 31.27 50.92 -14.44
CA SER A 301 31.99 52.19 -14.53
C SER A 301 33.50 51.99 -14.36
N GLU A 302 33.90 51.15 -13.40
CA GLU A 302 35.30 50.82 -13.18
C GLU A 302 35.90 50.01 -14.34
N LEU A 303 35.14 49.06 -14.89
CA LEU A 303 35.53 48.31 -16.07
C LEU A 303 35.75 49.22 -17.29
N ARG A 304 34.81 50.12 -17.57
CA ARG A 304 34.90 51.12 -18.66
C ARG A 304 36.12 52.03 -18.54
N ARG A 305 36.49 52.40 -17.31
CA ARG A 305 37.62 53.29 -17.04
C ARG A 305 38.97 52.61 -17.27
N ARG A 306 39.09 51.31 -17.00
CA ARG A 306 40.38 50.62 -16.87
C ARG A 306 40.68 49.60 -17.96
N PHE A 307 39.66 49.09 -18.64
CA PHE A 307 39.78 47.97 -19.58
C PHE A 307 39.17 48.32 -20.94
N THR A 308 39.59 47.58 -21.98
CA THR A 308 39.05 47.72 -23.35
C THR A 308 37.59 47.32 -23.43
N ALA A 309 36.89 47.73 -24.50
CA ALA A 309 35.47 47.41 -24.72
C ALA A 309 35.16 45.91 -24.66
N ALA A 310 36.04 45.08 -25.23
CA ALA A 310 35.89 43.62 -25.24
C ALA A 310 35.76 42.99 -23.83
N CYS A 311 36.26 43.68 -22.80
CA CYS A 311 36.20 43.19 -21.42
C CYS A 311 34.84 43.37 -20.74
N TRP A 312 33.97 44.25 -21.24
CA TRP A 312 32.75 44.67 -20.54
C TRP A 312 31.53 44.94 -21.42
N GLN A 313 31.67 45.04 -22.74
CA GLN A 313 30.57 45.39 -23.64
C GLN A 313 29.43 44.36 -23.57
N ASP A 314 29.74 43.08 -23.38
CA ASP A 314 28.78 41.99 -23.17
C ASP A 314 27.95 42.15 -21.88
N LEU A 315 28.45 42.91 -20.91
CA LEU A 315 27.82 43.12 -19.61
C LEU A 315 26.96 44.40 -19.55
N GLN A 316 26.92 45.22 -20.61
CA GLN A 316 26.24 46.51 -20.58
C GLN A 316 24.75 46.42 -20.25
N GLY A 317 24.05 45.39 -20.75
CA GLY A 317 22.60 45.22 -20.51
C GLY A 317 22.26 44.48 -19.21
N VAL A 318 23.26 44.10 -18.41
CA VAL A 318 23.04 43.36 -17.16
C VAL A 318 22.22 44.16 -16.14
N PRO A 319 22.46 45.47 -15.91
CA PRO A 319 21.67 46.26 -14.96
C PRO A 319 20.18 46.32 -15.34
N GLU A 320 19.86 46.62 -16.60
CA GLU A 320 18.49 46.71 -17.08
C GLU A 320 17.81 45.34 -17.06
N GLY A 321 18.51 44.30 -17.50
CA GLY A 321 18.02 42.92 -17.49
C GLY A 321 17.77 42.40 -16.07
N ALA A 322 18.67 42.69 -15.13
CA ALA A 322 18.49 42.33 -13.73
C ALA A 322 17.30 43.06 -13.11
N ALA A 323 17.14 44.36 -13.37
CA ALA A 323 16.00 45.13 -12.89
C ALA A 323 14.67 44.59 -13.45
N GLU A 324 14.63 44.19 -14.72
CA GLU A 324 13.45 43.61 -15.36
C GLU A 324 13.12 42.22 -14.78
N HIS A 325 14.10 41.33 -14.65
CA HIS A 325 13.86 40.01 -14.06
C HIS A 325 13.39 40.09 -12.61
N VAL A 326 13.92 41.03 -11.82
CA VAL A 326 13.43 41.26 -10.45
C VAL A 326 11.98 41.75 -10.46
N ARG A 327 11.63 42.72 -11.32
CA ARG A 327 10.22 43.18 -11.45
C ARG A 327 9.28 42.04 -11.83
N GLN A 328 9.70 41.20 -12.79
CA GLN A 328 8.94 40.01 -13.17
C GLN A 328 8.80 39.03 -12.00
N ALA A 329 9.88 38.77 -11.27
CA ALA A 329 9.84 37.90 -10.09
C ALA A 329 8.91 38.45 -9.00
N GLU A 330 8.89 39.76 -8.76
CA GLU A 330 7.98 40.41 -7.81
C GLU A 330 6.52 40.31 -8.26
N ALA A 331 6.23 40.50 -9.55
CA ALA A 331 4.88 40.30 -10.11
C ALA A 331 4.41 38.85 -9.95
N ARG A 332 5.28 37.87 -10.26
CA ARG A 332 4.98 36.44 -10.08
C ARG A 332 4.84 36.05 -8.60
N LEU A 333 5.56 36.71 -7.69
CA LEU A 333 5.37 36.53 -6.25
C LEU A 333 3.99 37.03 -5.80
N ALA A 334 3.51 38.14 -6.36
CA ALA A 334 2.16 38.63 -6.09
C ALA A 334 1.08 37.66 -6.63
N GLU A 335 1.25 37.14 -7.85
CA GLU A 335 0.38 36.09 -8.41
C GLU A 335 0.40 34.82 -7.53
N ALA A 336 1.58 34.40 -7.06
CA ALA A 336 1.73 33.23 -6.19
C ALA A 336 1.03 33.43 -4.85
N ARG A 337 1.10 34.64 -4.30
CA ARG A 337 0.39 35.00 -3.08
C ARG A 337 -1.13 34.98 -3.28
N ALA A 338 -1.64 35.54 -4.37
CA ALA A 338 -3.06 35.47 -4.69
C ALA A 338 -3.52 34.01 -4.85
N ALA A 339 -2.76 33.19 -5.58
CA ALA A 339 -3.02 31.76 -5.71
C ALA A 339 -3.01 31.04 -4.35
N ARG A 340 -2.13 31.43 -3.43
CA ARG A 340 -2.08 30.90 -2.05
C ARG A 340 -3.31 31.32 -1.21
N GLU A 341 -3.76 32.56 -1.35
CA GLU A 341 -4.96 33.08 -0.67
C GLU A 341 -6.24 32.42 -1.21
N GLU A 342 -6.31 32.19 -2.51
CA GLU A 342 -7.35 31.42 -3.22
C GLU A 342 -7.19 29.89 -3.08
N GLN A 343 -6.12 29.43 -2.42
CA GLN A 343 -5.82 28.02 -2.15
C GLN A 343 -5.65 27.15 -3.42
N ARG A 344 -5.18 27.75 -4.52
CA ARG A 344 -4.76 27.06 -5.75
C ARG A 344 -3.32 26.56 -5.61
N TRP A 345 -3.13 25.49 -4.83
CA TRP A 345 -1.81 24.95 -4.45
C TRP A 345 -0.87 24.62 -5.63
N PRO A 346 -1.33 23.97 -6.72
CA PRO A 346 -0.48 23.68 -7.87
C PRO A 346 0.03 24.96 -8.56
N ASP A 347 -0.84 25.95 -8.69
CA ASP A 347 -0.53 27.22 -9.34
C ASP A 347 0.48 28.02 -8.52
N ALA A 348 0.25 28.14 -7.21
CA ALA A 348 1.19 28.79 -6.30
C ALA A 348 2.59 28.13 -6.37
N THR A 349 2.63 26.80 -6.41
CA THR A 349 3.90 26.03 -6.51
C THR A 349 4.63 26.29 -7.83
N ALA A 350 3.91 26.29 -8.96
CA ALA A 350 4.47 26.58 -10.28
C ALA A 350 5.01 28.01 -10.38
N LEU A 351 4.27 28.98 -9.84
CA LEU A 351 4.69 30.39 -9.80
C LEU A 351 5.94 30.57 -8.94
N LEU A 352 6.02 29.96 -7.75
CA LEU A 352 7.21 30.02 -6.89
C LEU A 352 8.45 29.39 -7.56
N SER A 353 8.28 28.30 -8.32
CA SER A 353 9.36 27.71 -9.11
C SER A 353 9.86 28.67 -10.20
N THR A 354 8.94 29.38 -10.86
CA THR A 354 9.27 30.40 -11.87
C THR A 354 10.03 31.57 -11.25
N VAL A 355 9.57 32.08 -10.11
CA VAL A 355 10.26 33.13 -9.34
C VAL A 355 11.68 32.68 -9.00
N ARG A 356 11.86 31.46 -8.48
CA ARG A 356 13.19 30.94 -8.14
C ARG A 356 14.12 30.92 -9.36
N ALA A 357 13.63 30.48 -10.53
CA ALA A 357 14.42 30.46 -11.75
C ALA A 357 14.86 31.87 -12.17
N LEU A 358 13.94 32.84 -12.18
CA LEU A 358 14.24 34.25 -12.49
C LEU A 358 15.29 34.84 -11.53
N LEU A 359 15.13 34.63 -10.22
CA LEU A 359 16.05 35.16 -9.21
C LEU A 359 17.44 34.49 -9.29
N ASN A 360 17.51 33.20 -9.64
CA ASN A 360 18.79 32.52 -9.85
C ASN A 360 19.54 33.06 -11.08
N ALA A 361 18.85 33.17 -12.23
CA ALA A 361 19.45 33.73 -13.44
C ALA A 361 19.90 35.19 -13.23
N THR A 362 19.15 35.95 -12.44
CA THR A 362 19.53 37.32 -12.05
C THR A 362 20.77 37.35 -11.18
N ASP A 363 20.85 36.49 -10.14
CA ASP A 363 21.99 36.41 -9.24
C ASP A 363 23.28 36.05 -10.00
N GLU A 364 23.19 35.10 -10.94
CA GLU A 364 24.30 34.73 -11.82
C GLU A 364 24.75 35.90 -12.70
N SER A 365 23.81 36.61 -13.34
CA SER A 365 24.10 37.75 -14.21
C SER A 365 24.74 38.91 -13.43
N VAL A 366 24.22 39.22 -12.24
CA VAL A 366 24.73 40.29 -11.36
C VAL A 366 26.13 39.95 -10.84
N SER A 367 26.37 38.69 -10.45
CA SER A 367 27.68 38.24 -9.96
C SER A 367 28.74 38.26 -11.06
N ALA A 368 28.37 37.98 -12.30
CA ALA A 368 29.29 37.93 -13.44
C ALA A 368 30.09 39.23 -13.63
N ALA A 369 29.49 40.40 -13.39
CA ALA A 369 30.20 41.68 -13.53
C ALA A 369 31.29 41.87 -12.45
N GLY A 370 30.98 41.54 -11.20
CA GLY A 370 31.95 41.59 -10.10
C GLY A 370 33.09 40.60 -10.28
N ASP A 371 32.76 39.36 -10.66
CA ASP A 371 33.73 38.31 -10.95
C ASP A 371 34.63 38.70 -12.13
N ARG A 372 34.05 39.30 -13.18
CA ARG A 372 34.80 39.84 -14.33
C ARG A 372 35.83 40.88 -13.90
N LEU A 373 35.42 41.88 -13.12
CA LEU A 373 36.33 42.91 -12.61
C LEU A 373 37.43 42.30 -11.73
N GLY A 374 37.10 41.36 -10.86
CA GLY A 374 38.06 40.65 -10.01
C GLY A 374 39.13 39.90 -10.83
N ARG A 375 38.70 39.11 -11.82
CA ARG A 375 39.60 38.36 -12.72
C ARG A 375 40.49 39.29 -13.53
N LEU A 376 39.93 40.37 -14.07
CA LEU A 376 40.67 41.35 -14.86
C LEU A 376 41.71 42.10 -14.01
N ASN A 377 41.38 42.46 -12.77
CA ASN A 377 42.32 43.04 -11.82
C ASN A 377 43.48 42.09 -11.48
N ALA A 378 43.17 40.81 -11.26
CA ALA A 378 44.18 39.81 -10.95
C ALA A 378 45.16 39.60 -12.11
N VAL A 379 44.66 39.44 -13.33
CA VAL A 379 45.52 39.23 -14.50
C VAL A 379 46.27 40.49 -14.90
N GLN A 380 45.68 41.68 -14.74
CA GLN A 380 46.40 42.94 -14.96
C GLN A 380 47.58 43.08 -13.99
N LYS A 381 47.43 42.62 -12.75
CA LYS A 381 48.48 42.68 -11.72
C LYS A 381 49.61 41.69 -12.00
N ASP A 382 49.27 40.46 -12.41
CA ASP A 382 50.25 39.42 -12.72
C ASP A 382 49.77 38.50 -13.85
N PRO A 383 50.03 38.87 -15.12
CA PRO A 383 49.70 37.99 -16.24
C PRO A 383 50.52 36.71 -16.25
N ARG A 384 51.74 36.72 -15.68
CA ARG A 384 52.66 35.58 -15.70
C ARG A 384 52.10 34.40 -14.94
N ALA A 385 51.43 34.63 -13.82
CA ALA A 385 50.76 33.57 -13.07
C ALA A 385 49.78 32.75 -13.93
N GLU A 386 49.00 33.38 -14.80
CA GLU A 386 48.04 32.69 -15.67
C GLU A 386 48.73 31.97 -16.85
N ILE A 387 49.79 32.58 -17.39
CA ILE A 387 50.65 31.95 -18.42
C ILE A 387 51.30 30.69 -17.87
N ASP A 388 51.94 30.77 -16.71
CA ASP A 388 52.69 29.67 -16.11
C ASP A 388 51.77 28.54 -15.69
N ARG A 389 50.58 28.85 -15.16
CA ARG A 389 49.53 27.87 -14.87
C ARG A 389 49.14 27.09 -16.14
N THR A 390 48.92 27.80 -17.25
CA THR A 390 48.51 27.17 -18.52
C THR A 390 49.65 26.34 -19.13
N ARG A 391 50.88 26.87 -19.12
CA ARG A 391 52.09 26.13 -19.53
C ARG A 391 52.30 24.88 -18.69
N PHE A 392 52.03 24.93 -17.39
CA PHE A 392 52.16 23.78 -16.52
C PHE A 392 51.18 22.67 -16.91
N ALA A 393 49.90 23.02 -17.13
CA ALA A 393 48.90 22.05 -17.57
C ALA A 393 49.28 21.39 -18.91
N ILE A 394 49.74 22.18 -19.89
CA ILE A 394 50.19 21.65 -21.19
C ILE A 394 51.38 20.70 -21.01
N ARG A 395 52.42 21.10 -20.26
CA ARG A 395 53.61 20.27 -20.03
C ARG A 395 53.28 18.97 -19.30
N ASP A 396 52.37 19.02 -18.33
CA ASP A 396 51.94 17.83 -17.59
C ASP A 396 51.20 16.85 -18.52
N ALA A 397 50.30 17.35 -19.37
CA ALA A 397 49.62 16.54 -20.38
C ALA A 397 50.58 15.98 -21.44
N GLN A 398 51.57 16.75 -21.90
CA GLN A 398 52.61 16.28 -22.82
C GLN A 398 53.46 15.16 -22.18
N ARG A 399 53.82 15.32 -20.90
CA ARG A 399 54.51 14.27 -20.13
C ARG A 399 53.66 13.00 -20.03
N LEU A 400 52.36 13.15 -19.79
CA LEU A 400 51.44 12.03 -19.73
C LEU A 400 51.32 11.30 -21.08
N ALA A 401 51.21 12.05 -22.18
CA ALA A 401 51.16 11.51 -23.54
C ALA A 401 52.43 10.73 -23.93
N MET A 402 53.59 11.18 -23.45
CA MET A 402 54.88 10.50 -23.65
C MET A 402 55.12 9.31 -22.72
N ALA A 403 54.37 9.18 -21.62
CA ALA A 403 54.65 8.16 -20.61
C ALA A 403 54.56 6.73 -21.19
N GLY A 404 55.67 5.99 -21.09
CA GLY A 404 55.77 4.61 -21.58
C GLY A 404 55.93 4.46 -23.10
N ARG A 405 56.23 5.55 -23.84
CA ARG A 405 56.41 5.53 -25.30
C ARG A 405 57.62 6.36 -25.72
N ASN A 406 58.26 5.97 -26.83
CA ASN A 406 59.33 6.75 -27.47
C ASN A 406 58.79 7.78 -28.48
N THR A 407 57.57 7.58 -28.98
CA THR A 407 56.90 8.49 -29.93
C THR A 407 55.46 8.72 -29.45
N PRO A 408 55.02 9.98 -29.30
CA PRO A 408 53.67 10.27 -28.85
C PRO A 408 52.65 9.95 -29.93
N ASP A 409 51.45 9.54 -29.54
CA ASP A 409 50.36 9.31 -30.48
C ASP A 409 49.99 10.64 -31.15
N PRO A 410 49.95 10.72 -32.50
CA PRO A 410 49.57 11.95 -33.21
C PRO A 410 48.20 12.52 -32.79
N ARG A 411 47.29 11.69 -32.30
CA ARG A 411 45.96 12.10 -31.81
C ARG A 411 46.02 12.90 -30.51
N ASP A 412 47.07 12.69 -29.71
CA ASP A 412 47.30 13.41 -28.46
C ASP A 412 48.34 14.51 -28.62
N ALA A 413 49.38 14.28 -29.42
CA ALA A 413 50.46 15.24 -29.66
C ALA A 413 49.95 16.50 -30.38
N ARG A 414 49.22 16.34 -31.50
CA ARG A 414 48.79 17.50 -32.32
C ARG A 414 47.93 18.50 -31.53
N PRO A 415 46.89 18.09 -30.77
CA PRO A 415 46.12 19.04 -29.96
C PRO A 415 46.94 19.74 -28.87
N LEU A 416 47.98 19.08 -28.32
CA LEU A 416 48.85 19.69 -27.31
C LEU A 416 49.84 20.68 -27.92
N ASP A 417 50.35 20.41 -29.12
CA ASP A 417 51.19 21.37 -29.87
C ASP A 417 50.36 22.59 -30.31
N ASP A 418 49.13 22.36 -30.77
CA ASP A 418 48.17 23.42 -31.09
C ASP A 418 47.85 24.27 -29.85
N ALA A 419 47.74 23.64 -28.67
CA ALA A 419 47.55 24.33 -27.40
C ALA A 419 48.73 25.24 -27.03
N VAL A 420 49.98 24.83 -27.30
CA VAL A 420 51.18 25.69 -27.14
C VAL A 420 51.07 26.90 -28.07
N ALA A 421 50.81 26.67 -29.35
CA ALA A 421 50.71 27.76 -30.34
C ALA A 421 49.56 28.74 -30.02
N ARG A 422 48.41 28.24 -29.54
CA ARG A 422 47.31 29.08 -29.07
C ARG A 422 47.70 29.92 -27.86
N LEU A 423 48.40 29.33 -26.89
CA LEU A 423 48.88 30.08 -25.72
C LEU A 423 49.88 31.18 -26.12
N GLU A 424 50.82 30.91 -27.03
CA GLU A 424 51.78 31.91 -27.51
C GLU A 424 51.08 33.07 -28.22
N ARG A 425 50.08 32.78 -29.07
CA ARG A 425 49.25 33.82 -29.69
C ARG A 425 48.50 34.66 -28.66
N ALA A 426 47.90 34.03 -27.65
CA ALA A 426 47.20 34.73 -26.57
C ALA A 426 48.15 35.60 -25.73
N VAL A 427 49.39 35.17 -25.49
CA VAL A 427 50.40 36.00 -24.83
C VAL A 427 50.74 37.22 -25.67
N GLY A 428 50.85 37.07 -27.00
CA GLY A 428 51.07 38.18 -27.91
C GLY A 428 49.97 39.25 -27.88
N THR A 429 48.72 38.88 -27.54
CA THR A 429 47.62 39.86 -27.39
C THR A 429 47.75 40.73 -26.14
N LEU A 430 48.71 40.43 -25.26
CA LEU A 430 49.04 41.27 -24.10
C LEU A 430 49.97 42.45 -24.45
N GLU A 431 50.51 42.50 -25.66
CA GLU A 431 51.40 43.57 -26.11
C GLU A 431 50.60 44.81 -26.55
N GLY A 432 51.02 46.00 -26.10
CA GLY A 432 50.40 47.28 -26.45
C GLY A 432 49.89 48.08 -25.25
N ARG A 433 49.24 49.23 -25.54
CA ARG A 433 48.85 50.23 -24.51
C ARG A 433 47.61 49.84 -23.71
N HIS A 434 46.68 49.09 -24.33
CA HIS A 434 45.45 48.59 -23.69
C HIS A 434 45.17 47.16 -24.13
N PRO A 435 45.78 46.16 -23.46
CA PRO A 435 45.58 44.76 -23.82
C PRO A 435 44.13 44.28 -23.64
N ASP A 436 43.71 43.35 -24.49
CA ASP A 436 42.48 42.60 -24.30
C ASP A 436 42.71 41.44 -23.32
N TYR A 437 42.67 41.77 -22.04
CA TYR A 437 42.81 40.81 -20.96
C TYR A 437 41.67 39.79 -20.92
N TRP A 438 40.49 40.12 -21.47
CA TRP A 438 39.37 39.19 -21.46
C TRP A 438 39.52 38.10 -22.53
N HIS A 439 39.95 38.47 -23.73
CA HIS A 439 40.33 37.49 -24.75
C HIS A 439 41.47 36.59 -24.24
N PHE A 440 42.52 37.16 -23.65
CA PHE A 440 43.61 36.38 -23.06
C PHE A 440 43.13 35.37 -22.00
N LEU A 441 42.28 35.80 -21.06
CA LEU A 441 41.74 34.92 -20.03
C LEU A 441 40.84 33.82 -20.62
N THR A 442 40.03 34.15 -21.62
CA THR A 442 39.13 33.19 -22.27
C THR A 442 39.92 32.14 -23.04
N GLU A 443 40.91 32.57 -23.84
CA GLU A 443 41.78 31.67 -24.60
C GLU A 443 42.60 30.75 -23.69
N THR A 444 43.20 31.27 -22.63
CA THR A 444 43.98 30.43 -21.70
C THR A 444 43.10 29.41 -20.97
N GLU A 445 41.85 29.76 -20.65
CA GLU A 445 40.90 28.83 -20.07
C GLU A 445 40.46 27.74 -21.07
N GLU A 446 40.18 28.11 -22.32
CA GLU A 446 39.88 27.17 -23.39
C GLU A 446 41.04 26.21 -23.70
N VAL A 447 42.26 26.72 -23.72
CA VAL A 447 43.47 25.91 -23.85
C VAL A 447 43.54 24.86 -22.74
N ARG A 448 43.31 25.25 -21.48
CA ARG A 448 43.29 24.30 -20.36
C ARG A 448 42.15 23.27 -20.45
N ARG A 449 40.98 23.65 -20.95
CA ARG A 449 39.87 22.70 -21.20
C ARG A 449 40.24 21.70 -22.30
N ALA A 450 40.80 22.16 -23.41
CA ALA A 450 41.25 21.30 -24.50
C ALA A 450 42.33 20.29 -24.01
N VAL A 451 43.31 20.78 -23.25
CA VAL A 451 44.35 19.94 -22.61
C VAL A 451 43.75 18.91 -21.67
N SER A 452 42.79 19.30 -20.82
CA SER A 452 42.07 18.38 -19.94
C SER A 452 41.32 17.29 -20.70
N GLY A 453 40.73 17.62 -21.85
CA GLY A 453 40.07 16.65 -22.73
C GLY A 453 41.04 15.60 -23.30
N VAL A 454 42.26 16.02 -23.67
CA VAL A 454 43.34 15.09 -24.08
C VAL A 454 43.73 14.18 -22.92
N VAL A 455 43.95 14.73 -21.72
CA VAL A 455 44.30 13.95 -20.52
C VAL A 455 43.22 12.92 -20.19
N ALA A 456 41.94 13.31 -20.26
CA ALA A 456 40.83 12.41 -20.01
C ALA A 456 40.83 11.23 -20.99
N ARG A 457 40.98 11.50 -22.29
CA ARG A 457 41.08 10.46 -23.33
C ARG A 457 42.27 9.51 -23.10
N ILE A 458 43.47 10.04 -22.84
CA ILE A 458 44.65 9.20 -22.55
C ILE A 458 44.40 8.28 -21.35
N ARG A 459 43.76 8.79 -20.30
CA ARG A 459 43.43 8.00 -19.11
C ARG A 459 42.38 6.94 -19.39
N GLU A 460 41.36 7.27 -20.19
CA GLU A 460 40.32 6.33 -20.60
C GLU A 460 40.89 5.19 -21.45
N GLU A 461 41.75 5.50 -22.44
CA GLU A 461 42.42 4.48 -23.26
C GLU A 461 43.36 3.57 -22.45
N ARG A 462 43.96 4.08 -21.37
CA ARG A 462 44.78 3.28 -20.45
C ARG A 462 43.96 2.50 -19.42
N GLY A 463 42.78 2.98 -19.06
CA GLY A 463 41.86 2.34 -18.12
C GLY A 463 40.94 1.29 -18.75
N GLY A 464 40.63 1.42 -20.05
CA GLY A 464 39.82 0.46 -20.82
C GLY A 464 40.62 -0.68 -21.47
N GLY A 465 41.93 -0.75 -21.21
CA GLY A 465 42.83 -1.82 -21.68
C GLY A 465 43.05 -2.96 -20.67
N GLN A 466 42.17 -3.12 -19.68
CA GLN A 466 42.14 -4.25 -18.74
C GLN A 466 40.93 -5.14 -18.96
#